data_AF-A0A072TZA8-F1
#
_entry.id   AF-A0A072TZA8-F1
#
_cell.length_a   1.000
_cell.length_b   1.000
_cell.length_c   1.000
_cell.angle_alpha   90.00
_cell.angle_beta   90.00
_cell.angle_gamma   90.00
#
_symmetry.space_group_name_H-M   'P 1'
#
loop_
_entity.id
_entity.type
_entity.pdbx_description
1 polymer ?
#
loop_
_entity_poly.entity_id
_entity_poly.type
_entity_poly.pdbx_seq_one_letter_code
_entity_poly.pdbx_strand_id
1 'polypeptide(L)'
;MANNSKEQVIFSVLQHFGDVGVKETHERESGLYFAMEHFKNMILKGKWDEAEKYLSGFTKVEDSDHSIKIYFELRKQKYLET
;
A
#
# COMPACT_ATOMS: atom_id res chain seq x y z
N MET A 1 7.82 -6.70 21.47
CA MET A 1 8.16 -5.90 20.27
C MET A 1 7.04 -4.91 20.03
N ALA A 2 7.30 -3.61 20.14
CA ALA A 2 6.31 -2.59 19.81
C ALA A 2 6.08 -2.64 18.30
N ASN A 3 4.93 -3.18 17.89
CA ASN A 3 4.53 -3.19 16.49
C ASN A 3 4.31 -1.72 16.09
N ASN A 4 5.24 -1.14 15.34
CA ASN A 4 5.15 0.24 14.94
C ASN A 4 3.94 0.38 14.01
N SER A 5 3.08 1.36 14.26
CA SER A 5 1.78 1.49 13.59
C SER A 5 1.92 1.64 12.06
N LYS A 6 3.08 2.11 11.59
CA LYS A 6 3.48 2.15 10.19
C LYS A 6 3.80 0.78 9.58
N GLU A 7 4.35 -0.14 10.36
CA GLU A 7 4.69 -1.49 9.90
C GLU A 7 3.44 -2.33 9.62
N GLN A 8 2.34 -2.08 10.33
CA GLN A 8 1.04 -2.72 10.05
C GLN A 8 0.48 -2.36 8.68
N VAL A 9 0.60 -1.09 8.27
CA VAL A 9 0.20 -0.62 6.93
C VAL A 9 1.08 -1.31 5.87
N ILE A 10 2.40 -1.29 6.08
CA ILE A 10 3.35 -1.93 5.17
C ILE A 10 3.06 -3.43 5.05
N PHE A 11 2.78 -4.12 6.15
CA PHE A 11 2.46 -5.55 6.17
C PHE A 11 1.15 -5.86 5.43
N SER A 12 0.11 -5.04 5.61
CA SER A 12 -1.17 -5.23 4.91
C SER A 12 -1.01 -5.07 3.39
N VAL A 13 -0.20 -4.11 2.94
CA VAL A 13 0.14 -3.93 1.53
C VAL A 13 1.02 -5.07 1.02
N LEU A 14 2.01 -5.53 1.81
CA LEU A 14 2.84 -6.70 1.49
C LEU A 14 1.98 -7.95 1.31
N GLN A 15 0.99 -8.20 2.17
CA GLN A 15 0.12 -9.36 1.99
C GLN A 15 -0.76 -9.23 0.74
N HIS A 16 -1.21 -8.03 0.39
CA HIS A 16 -2.05 -7.86 -0.79
C HIS A 16 -1.28 -8.02 -2.11
N PHE A 17 -0.10 -7.40 -2.23
CA PHE A 17 0.69 -7.41 -3.46
C PHE A 17 1.76 -8.52 -3.50
N GLY A 18 2.17 -9.05 -2.34
CA GLY A 18 3.16 -10.11 -2.22
C GLY A 18 2.56 -11.52 -2.28
N ASP A 19 1.34 -11.73 -1.76
CA ASP A 19 0.65 -13.04 -1.82
C ASP A 19 0.04 -13.32 -3.21
N VAL A 20 -0.32 -12.26 -3.94
CA VAL A 20 -0.68 -12.33 -5.36
C VAL A 20 0.48 -12.91 -6.18
N GLY A 21 1.71 -12.83 -5.67
CA GLY A 21 2.90 -12.74 -6.49
C GLY A 21 2.73 -11.54 -7.39
N VAL A 22 3.79 -10.81 -7.69
CA VAL A 22 3.77 -10.10 -8.97
C VAL A 22 3.85 -11.20 -10.03
N LYS A 23 2.75 -11.92 -10.23
CA LYS A 23 2.61 -13.00 -11.18
C LYS A 23 2.84 -12.27 -12.47
N GLU A 24 4.00 -12.54 -13.04
CA GLU A 24 4.65 -11.97 -14.23
C GLU A 24 3.76 -11.97 -15.48
N THR A 25 2.47 -12.27 -15.34
CA THR A 25 1.45 -12.44 -16.35
C THR A 25 0.53 -11.23 -16.53
N HIS A 26 0.32 -10.35 -15.54
CA HIS A 26 -0.43 -9.09 -15.77
C HIS A 26 0.46 -7.86 -15.98
N GLU A 27 1.73 -7.91 -15.54
CA GLU A 27 2.69 -6.82 -15.79
C GLU A 27 3.17 -6.75 -17.23
N ARG A 28 3.17 -7.88 -17.95
CA ARG A 28 3.75 -7.97 -19.30
C ARG A 28 3.00 -7.19 -20.36
N GLU A 29 1.74 -6.83 -20.12
CA GLU A 29 0.91 -6.09 -21.07
C GLU A 29 0.68 -4.62 -20.67
N SER A 30 0.86 -4.25 -19.39
CA SER A 30 0.55 -2.91 -18.88
C SER A 30 1.77 -2.10 -18.40
N GLY A 31 2.91 -2.75 -18.11
CA GLY A 31 4.15 -2.06 -17.71
C GLY A 31 4.13 -1.41 -16.32
N LEU A 32 3.16 -1.76 -15.47
CA LEU A 32 2.97 -1.16 -14.14
C LEU A 32 3.49 -2.07 -13.02
N TYR A 33 4.75 -1.84 -12.63
CA TYR A 33 5.37 -2.49 -11.46
C TYR A 33 5.09 -1.70 -10.18
N PHE A 34 4.55 -2.35 -9.17
CA PHE A 34 4.39 -1.75 -7.84
C PHE A 34 5.74 -1.75 -7.10
N ALA A 35 6.45 -0.63 -7.14
CA ALA A 35 7.68 -0.40 -6.40
C ALA A 35 7.45 -0.38 -4.88
N MET A 36 7.56 -1.56 -4.26
CA MET A 36 7.27 -1.75 -2.83
C MET A 36 8.21 -0.97 -1.91
N GLU A 37 9.50 -0.91 -2.26
CA GLU A 37 10.49 -0.15 -1.50
C GLU A 37 10.19 1.36 -1.52
N HIS A 38 9.72 1.86 -2.67
CA HIS A 38 9.31 3.26 -2.82
C HIS A 38 8.09 3.56 -1.94
N PHE A 39 7.07 2.70 -1.97
CA PHE A 39 5.90 2.83 -1.12
C PHE A 39 6.25 2.81 0.37
N LYS A 40 7.08 1.84 0.80
CA LYS A 40 7.59 1.77 2.17
C LYS A 40 8.29 3.06 2.59
N ASN A 41 9.13 3.63 1.72
CA ASN A 41 9.84 4.88 1.99
C ASN A 41 8.87 6.06 2.21
N MET A 42 7.79 6.14 1.43
CA MET A 42 6.75 7.17 1.59
C MET A 42 6.04 7.04 2.95
N ILE A 43 5.64 5.82 3.33
CA ILE A 43 5.00 5.54 4.62
C ILE A 43 5.93 5.89 5.79
N LEU A 44 7.20 5.48 5.73
CA LEU A 44 8.18 5.79 6.78
C LEU A 44 8.42 7.29 6.95
N LYS A 45 8.45 8.04 5.84
CA LYS A 45 8.58 9.50 5.83
C LYS A 45 7.31 10.26 6.21
N GLY A 46 6.20 9.56 6.50
CA GLY A 46 4.91 10.19 6.78
C GLY A 46 4.29 10.91 5.57
N LYS A 47 4.71 10.55 4.34
CA LYS A 47 4.18 11.10 3.09
C LYS A 47 2.86 10.40 2.72
N TRP A 48 1.87 10.52 3.58
CA TRP A 48 0.59 9.81 3.48
C TRP A 48 -0.18 10.15 2.21
N ASP A 49 -0.16 11.41 1.79
CA ASP A 49 -0.87 11.87 0.60
C ASP A 49 -0.23 11.33 -0.70
N GLU A 50 1.10 11.34 -0.77
CA GLU A 50 1.85 10.74 -1.88
C GLU A 50 1.65 9.22 -1.93
N ALA A 51 1.64 8.56 -0.76
CA ALA A 51 1.40 7.12 -0.66
C ALA A 51 -0.02 6.74 -1.13
N GLU A 52 -1.05 7.49 -0.72
CA GLU A 52 -2.44 7.26 -1.16
C GLU A 52 -2.57 7.47 -2.68
N LYS A 53 -1.99 8.56 -3.21
CA LYS A 53 -1.99 8.84 -4.64
C LYS A 53 -1.27 7.75 -5.44
N TYR A 54 -0.13 7.27 -4.96
CA TYR A 54 0.60 6.18 -5.60
C TYR A 54 -0.21 4.89 -5.63
N LEU A 55 -0.82 4.51 -4.50
CA LEU A 55 -1.67 3.33 -4.40
C LEU A 55 -2.89 3.39 -5.34
N SER A 56 -3.47 4.58 -5.53
CA SER A 56 -4.61 4.80 -6.42
C SER A 56 -4.35 4.46 -7.89
N GLY A 57 -3.07 4.44 -8.32
CA GLY A 57 -2.66 4.00 -9.65
C GLY A 57 -2.76 2.49 -9.88
N PHE A 58 -2.90 1.70 -8.82
CA PHE A 58 -2.94 0.24 -8.88
C PHE A 58 -4.26 -0.34 -8.39
N THR A 59 -4.89 0.29 -7.40
CA THR A 59 -6.17 -0.17 -6.86
C THR A 59 -6.98 0.97 -6.26
N LYS A 60 -8.29 0.96 -6.46
CA LYS A 60 -9.22 1.89 -5.82
C LYS A 60 -9.73 1.31 -4.50
N VAL A 61 -10.27 2.15 -3.63
CA VAL A 61 -10.90 1.72 -2.37
C VAL A 61 -11.89 0.58 -2.58
N GLU A 62 -12.67 0.65 -3.65
CA GLU A 62 -13.84 -0.22 -3.88
C GLU A 62 -13.51 -1.47 -4.72
N ASP A 63 -12.25 -1.65 -5.15
CA ASP A 63 -11.85 -2.79 -5.99
C ASP A 63 -11.92 -4.14 -5.25
N SER A 64 -11.70 -4.14 -3.93
CA SER A 64 -11.67 -5.35 -3.11
C SER A 64 -11.78 -5.01 -1.63
N ASP A 65 -12.30 -5.94 -0.81
CA ASP A 65 -12.21 -5.88 0.66
C ASP A 65 -10.78 -5.65 1.16
N HIS A 66 -9.77 -6.16 0.43
CA HIS A 66 -8.36 -5.91 0.74
C HIS A 66 -7.97 -4.44 0.50
N SER A 67 -8.44 -3.85 -0.60
CA SER A 67 -8.19 -2.44 -0.92
C SER A 67 -8.85 -1.55 0.14
N ILE A 68 -10.09 -1.82 0.53
CA ILE A 68 -10.77 -1.13 1.63
C ILE A 68 -9.91 -1.16 2.90
N LYS A 69 -9.40 -2.34 3.27
CA LYS A 69 -8.56 -2.51 4.47
C LYS A 69 -7.25 -1.68 4.39
N ILE A 70 -6.58 -1.66 3.25
CA ILE A 70 -5.34 -0.90 3.07
C ILE A 70 -5.59 0.61 3.20
N TYR A 71 -6.60 1.13 2.50
CA TYR A 71 -6.94 2.56 2.57
C TYR A 71 -7.40 2.96 3.97
N PHE A 72 -8.14 2.09 4.66
CA PHE A 72 -8.55 2.31 6.04
C PHE A 72 -7.33 2.47 6.96
N GLU A 73 -6.39 1.52 6.94
CA GLU A 73 -5.20 1.57 7.78
C GLU A 73 -4.30 2.76 7.43
N LEU A 74 -4.17 3.12 6.14
CA LEU A 74 -3.40 4.28 5.69
C LEU A 74 -3.99 5.61 6.20
N ARG A 75 -5.32 5.81 6.06
CA ARG A 75 -6.01 7.01 6.55
C ARG A 75 -6.02 7.10 8.07
N LYS A 76 -6.12 5.97 8.75
CA LYS A 76 -6.01 5.88 10.21
C LYS A 76 -4.63 6.33 10.69
N GLN A 77 -3.54 5.89 10.06
CA GLN A 77 -2.20 6.38 10.41
C GLN A 77 -2.04 7.88 10.12
N LYS A 78 -2.52 8.34 8.96
CA LYS A 78 -2.54 9.78 8.61
C LYS A 78 -3.23 10.61 9.70
N TYR A 79 -4.36 10.16 10.23
CA TYR A 79 -5.08 10.84 11.30
C TYR A 79 -4.33 10.80 12.65
N LEU A 80 -3.66 9.70 12.99
CA LEU A 80 -2.92 9.56 14.25
C LEU A 80 -1.61 10.35 14.29
N GLU A 81 -1.03 10.67 13.13
CA GLU A 81 0.17 11.50 13.01
C GLU A 81 -0.10 12.99 12.75
N THR A 82 -1.38 13.37 12.57
CA THR A 82 -1.80 14.78 12.43
C THR A 82 -1.88 15.47 13.79
#